data_AF-A0A914PR73-F1
#
_entry.id   AF-A0A914PR73-F1
#
_cell.length_a   1.000
_cell.length_b   1.000
_cell.length_c   1.000
_cell.angle_alpha   90.00
_cell.angle_beta   90.00
_cell.angle_gamma   90.00
#
_symmetry.space_group_name_H-M   'P 1'
#
loop_
_entity.id
_entity.type
_entity.pdbx_description
1 polymer ?
#
loop_
_entity_poly.entity_id
_entity_poly.type
_entity_poly.pdbx_seq_one_letter_code
_entity_poly.pdbx_strand_id
1 'polypeptide(L)'
;MSSSHTSSEIWLISVPGDSTPQEAYDKLNSSTSSLSTNNKFNIPDLKVGTLDQLVGLSEELTKLDVSAEQVTRKLVQYFGEILEQKEKLQENLVIGNRDMHSYLTKFQWESSKYPLKQSLKVLSEIIGKQITQIDNDFKTKAANYNNLKNTIASIDRKSTGSLVTKDISDLVKAEDFVQDSEYLQTVVVVVPKLQVKEWEAKYSTFADMVVPGMYRLYI
;
A
#
# COMPACT_ATOMS: atom_id res chain seq x y z
N MET A 1 -6.69 -21.74 21.02
CA MET A 1 -7.64 -20.74 21.58
C MET A 1 -8.04 -19.84 20.45
N SER A 2 -9.29 -19.97 20.01
CA SER A 2 -9.85 -19.26 18.86
C SER A 2 -9.87 -17.76 19.17
N SER A 3 -9.10 -16.96 18.43
CA SER A 3 -9.20 -15.52 18.40
C SER A 3 -10.51 -15.14 17.70
N SER A 4 -11.60 -15.16 18.47
CA SER A 4 -12.89 -14.64 18.06
C SER A 4 -12.74 -13.16 17.75
N HIS A 5 -12.82 -12.81 16.47
CA HIS A 5 -12.83 -11.45 15.97
C HIS A 5 -14.09 -10.72 16.45
N THR A 6 -14.00 -10.09 17.62
CA THR A 6 -14.97 -9.09 18.04
C THR A 6 -14.57 -7.76 17.43
N SER A 7 -15.44 -7.19 16.59
CA SER A 7 -15.40 -5.77 16.27
C SER A 7 -15.54 -5.00 17.58
N SER A 8 -14.42 -4.59 18.16
CA SER A 8 -14.41 -3.80 19.39
C SER A 8 -14.80 -2.37 19.02
N GLU A 9 -16.10 -2.10 19.02
CA GLU A 9 -16.61 -0.74 18.97
C GLU A 9 -16.14 0.00 20.21
N ILE A 10 -15.47 1.14 19.99
CA ILE A 10 -14.95 1.99 21.07
C ILE A 10 -15.77 3.27 21.04
N TRP A 11 -16.30 3.63 22.20
CA TRP A 11 -17.08 4.83 22.39
C TRP A 11 -16.24 5.89 23.09
N LEU A 12 -16.09 7.05 22.45
CA LEU A 12 -15.49 8.23 23.08
C LEU A 12 -16.62 9.12 23.60
N ILE A 13 -16.67 9.32 24.91
CA ILE A 13 -17.72 10.09 25.58
C ILE A 13 -17.06 11.19 26.40
N SER A 14 -17.63 12.40 26.33
CA SER A 14 -17.28 13.51 27.21
C SER A 14 -18.46 13.78 28.15
N VAL A 15 -18.16 13.91 29.45
CA VAL A 15 -19.14 14.28 30.48
C VAL A 15 -18.67 15.57 31.16
N PRO A 16 -19.58 16.48 31.52
CA PRO A 16 -19.21 17.65 32.30
C PRO A 16 -18.56 17.20 33.62
N GLY A 17 -17.49 17.88 34.02
CA GLY A 17 -16.95 17.70 35.37
C GLY A 17 -18.01 18.15 36.37
N ASP A 18 -18.36 17.28 37.33
CA ASP A 18 -19.10 17.67 38.54
C ASP A 18 -18.16 18.57 39.40
N SER A 19 -17.94 18.28 40.69
CA SER A 19 -17.00 19.07 41.51
C SER A 19 -15.54 18.82 41.13
N THR A 20 -15.21 17.59 40.74
CA THR A 20 -13.89 17.21 40.21
C THR A 20 -14.03 16.25 39.02
N PRO A 21 -13.07 16.26 38.07
CA PRO A 21 -13.04 15.29 36.97
C PRO A 21 -12.96 13.84 37.46
N GLN A 22 -12.39 13.63 38.65
CA GLN A 22 -12.28 12.32 39.29
C GLN A 22 -13.64 11.81 39.77
N GLU A 23 -14.43 12.65 40.44
CA GLU A 23 -15.78 12.29 40.90
C GLU A 23 -16.70 11.94 39.73
N ALA A 24 -16.67 12.71 38.65
CA ALA A 24 -17.44 12.43 37.44
C ALA A 24 -17.06 11.07 36.83
N TYR A 25 -15.76 10.76 36.80
CA TYR A 25 -15.26 9.46 36.33
C TYR A 25 -15.70 8.30 37.23
N ASP A 26 -15.58 8.44 38.54
CA ASP A 26 -15.95 7.39 39.50
C ASP A 26 -17.46 7.13 39.51
N LYS A 27 -18.27 8.18 39.35
CA LYS A 27 -19.72 8.09 39.21
C LYS A 27 -20.13 7.39 37.91
N LEU A 28 -19.51 7.75 36.79
CA LEU A 28 -19.74 7.08 35.51
C LEU A 28 -19.33 5.60 35.62
N ASN A 29 -18.16 5.32 36.18
CA ASN A 29 -17.64 3.97 36.31
C ASN A 29 -18.50 3.13 37.24
N SER A 30 -18.96 3.67 38.37
CA SER A 30 -19.88 2.98 39.28
C SER A 30 -21.19 2.61 38.57
N SER A 31 -21.72 3.53 37.76
CA SER A 31 -23.00 3.35 37.05
C SER A 31 -22.91 2.39 35.85
N THR A 32 -21.72 2.23 35.26
CA THR A 32 -21.51 1.46 34.01
C THR A 32 -20.58 0.26 34.17
N SER A 33 -20.12 -0.03 35.40
CA SER A 33 -19.13 -1.07 35.72
C SER A 33 -19.49 -2.47 35.21
N SER A 34 -20.78 -2.78 35.07
CA SER A 34 -21.27 -4.06 34.56
C SER A 34 -21.45 -4.12 33.04
N LEU A 35 -21.33 -2.98 32.33
CA LEU A 35 -21.64 -2.84 30.92
C LEU A 35 -20.43 -2.46 30.05
N SER A 36 -19.47 -1.71 30.60
CA SER A 36 -18.30 -1.23 29.84
C SER A 36 -17.02 -1.18 30.66
N THR A 37 -15.89 -1.31 29.97
CA THR A 37 -14.57 -1.01 30.56
C THR A 37 -14.23 0.44 30.27
N ASN A 38 -14.23 1.27 31.31
CA ASN A 38 -13.96 2.70 31.17
C ASN A 38 -12.47 2.99 31.36
N ASN A 39 -11.91 3.82 30.50
CA ASN A 39 -10.53 4.29 30.59
C ASN A 39 -10.52 5.82 30.41
N LYS A 40 -9.61 6.49 31.11
CA LYS A 40 -9.46 7.94 30.98
C LYS A 40 -8.78 8.30 29.66
N PHE A 41 -9.32 9.28 28.97
CA PHE A 41 -8.72 9.86 27.77
C PHE A 41 -8.17 11.25 28.12
N ASN A 42 -6.86 11.32 28.37
CA ASN A 42 -6.22 12.54 28.89
C ASN A 42 -6.00 13.56 27.77
N ILE A 43 -6.86 14.58 27.72
CA ILE A 43 -6.70 15.74 26.84
C ILE A 43 -6.11 16.89 27.68
N PRO A 44 -4.99 17.50 27.27
CA PRO A 44 -4.39 18.63 27.97
C PRO A 44 -5.21 19.90 27.77
N ASP A 45 -4.93 20.92 28.59
CA ASP A 45 -5.52 22.24 28.40
C ASP A 45 -4.98 22.87 27.11
N LEU A 46 -5.84 22.92 26.09
CA LEU A 46 -5.54 23.52 24.79
C LEU A 46 -5.96 24.99 24.79
N LYS A 47 -5.18 25.82 24.10
CA LYS A 47 -5.47 27.25 23.98
C LYS A 47 -6.69 27.47 23.08
N VAL A 48 -7.84 27.64 23.71
CA VAL A 48 -9.11 28.00 23.05
C VAL A 48 -9.14 29.48 22.66
N GLY A 49 -9.79 29.77 21.54
CA GLY A 49 -9.98 31.12 21.01
C GLY A 49 -11.31 31.74 21.46
N THR A 50 -11.91 32.55 20.59
CA THR A 50 -13.29 33.05 20.79
C THR A 50 -14.33 31.98 20.47
N LEU A 51 -15.57 32.15 20.96
CA LEU A 51 -16.67 31.25 20.64
C LEU A 51 -16.90 31.12 19.12
N ASP A 52 -16.84 32.23 18.40
CA ASP A 52 -16.97 32.27 16.93
C ASP A 52 -15.90 31.40 16.24
N GLN A 53 -14.65 31.48 16.70
CA GLN A 53 -13.57 30.62 16.20
C GLN A 53 -13.82 29.15 16.51
N LEU A 54 -14.39 28.81 17.66
CA LEU A 54 -14.73 27.43 18.02
C LEU A 54 -15.83 26.85 17.14
N VAL A 55 -16.84 27.64 16.78
CA VAL A 55 -17.90 27.21 15.87
C VAL A 55 -17.32 26.88 14.49
N GLY A 56 -16.51 27.77 13.92
CA GLY A 56 -15.83 27.51 12.66
C GLY A 56 -14.90 26.30 12.71
N LEU A 57 -14.13 26.16 13.80
CA LEU A 57 -13.25 25.01 14.01
C LEU A 57 -14.01 23.69 14.14
N SER A 58 -15.22 23.68 14.71
CA SER A 58 -16.04 22.47 14.81
C SER A 58 -16.39 21.89 13.43
N GLU A 59 -16.72 22.75 12.47
CA GLU A 59 -17.01 22.32 11.09
C GLU A 59 -15.75 21.84 10.38
N GLU A 60 -14.62 22.55 10.54
CA GLU A 60 -13.34 22.18 9.96
C GLU A 60 -12.84 20.83 10.51
N LEU A 61 -12.93 20.62 11.82
CA LEU A 61 -12.55 19.37 12.47
C LEU A 61 -13.43 18.20 12.01
N THR A 62 -14.72 18.42 11.78
CA THR A 62 -15.62 17.39 11.24
C THR A 62 -15.17 16.94 9.84
N LYS A 63 -14.80 17.90 8.96
CA LYS A 63 -14.29 17.58 7.61
C LYS A 63 -12.93 16.87 7.68
N LEU A 64 -12.07 17.31 8.58
CA LEU A 64 -10.74 16.73 8.79
C LEU A 64 -10.85 15.29 9.31
N ASP A 65 -11.77 15.02 10.24
CA ASP A 65 -12.03 13.68 10.79
C ASP A 65 -12.47 12.69 9.70
N VAL A 66 -13.48 13.07 8.90
CA VAL A 66 -13.92 12.27 7.75
C VAL A 66 -12.77 12.00 6.77
N SER A 67 -11.93 13.01 6.52
CA SER A 67 -10.77 12.86 5.64
C SER A 67 -9.72 11.90 6.22
N ALA A 68 -9.41 12.02 7.52
CA ALA A 68 -8.48 11.16 8.23
C ALA A 68 -8.95 9.69 8.22
N GLU A 69 -10.23 9.46 8.48
CA GLU A 69 -10.85 8.15 8.44
C GLU A 69 -10.74 7.53 7.05
N GLN A 70 -11.09 8.28 6.00
CA GLN A 70 -11.02 7.80 4.62
C GLN A 70 -9.59 7.41 4.20
N VAL A 71 -8.60 8.22 4.54
CA VAL A 71 -7.19 7.93 4.24
C VAL A 71 -6.73 6.69 4.99
N THR A 72 -7.08 6.57 6.27
CA THR A 72 -6.73 5.41 7.10
C THR A 72 -7.36 4.12 6.55
N ARG A 73 -8.64 4.15 6.19
CA ARG A 73 -9.35 3.00 5.60
C ARG A 73 -8.72 2.55 4.28
N LYS A 74 -8.39 3.50 3.39
CA LYS A 74 -7.70 3.21 2.12
C LYS A 74 -6.34 2.56 2.36
N LEU A 75 -5.58 3.07 3.32
CA LEU A 75 -4.27 2.53 3.65
C LEU A 75 -4.38 1.08 4.16
N VAL A 76 -5.29 0.83 5.11
CA VAL A 76 -5.52 -0.52 5.67
C VAL A 76 -5.99 -1.49 4.58
N GLN A 77 -6.94 -1.07 3.72
CA GLN A 77 -7.43 -1.90 2.63
C GLN A 77 -6.30 -2.27 1.67
N TYR A 78 -5.55 -1.28 1.20
CA TYR A 78 -4.46 -1.50 0.25
C TYR A 78 -3.34 -2.35 0.84
N PHE A 79 -3.01 -2.13 2.11
CA PHE A 79 -2.04 -2.96 2.82
C PHE A 79 -2.52 -4.41 2.93
N GLY A 80 -3.81 -4.65 3.21
CA GLY A 80 -4.41 -5.98 3.20
C GLY A 80 -4.47 -6.65 1.82
N GLU A 81 -4.51 -5.88 0.73
CA GLU A 81 -4.43 -6.39 -0.65
C GLU A 81 -3.02 -6.81 -1.05
N ILE A 82 -2.00 -6.10 -0.56
CA ILE A 82 -0.59 -6.40 -0.81
C ILE A 82 -0.07 -7.54 0.07
N LEU A 83 -0.58 -7.66 1.30
CA LEU A 83 -0.10 -8.65 2.24
C LEU A 83 -0.44 -10.07 1.76
N GLU A 84 0.60 -10.88 1.51
CA GLU A 84 0.44 -12.28 1.10
C GLU A 84 -0.28 -13.12 2.17
N GLN A 85 -0.01 -12.82 3.45
CA GLN A 85 -0.61 -13.47 4.61
C GLN A 85 -1.62 -12.53 5.28
N LYS A 86 -2.82 -12.42 4.70
CA LYS A 86 -3.89 -11.52 5.18
C LYS A 86 -4.23 -11.69 6.66
N GLU A 87 -4.05 -12.90 7.20
CA GLU A 87 -4.26 -13.23 8.61
C GLU A 87 -3.37 -12.42 9.56
N LYS A 88 -2.19 -11.98 9.10
CA LYS A 88 -1.25 -11.16 9.87
C LYS A 88 -1.48 -9.66 9.72
N LEU A 89 -2.52 -9.23 9.00
CA LEU A 89 -2.80 -7.81 8.79
C LEU A 89 -2.89 -7.06 10.13
N GLN A 90 -3.64 -7.61 11.07
CA GLN A 90 -3.86 -6.99 12.39
C GLN A 90 -2.58 -6.90 13.22
N GLU A 91 -1.67 -7.88 13.11
CA GLU A 91 -0.38 -7.87 13.80
C GLU A 91 0.55 -6.74 13.31
N ASN A 92 0.35 -6.30 12.05
CA ASN A 92 1.12 -5.22 11.45
C ASN A 92 0.49 -3.83 11.69
N LEU A 93 -0.78 -3.77 12.11
CA LEU A 93 -1.48 -2.51 12.42
C LEU A 93 -1.17 -2.07 13.86
N VAL A 94 0.05 -1.60 14.08
CA VAL A 94 0.53 -1.13 15.39
C VAL A 94 0.84 0.36 15.39
N ILE A 95 0.61 1.01 16.53
CA ILE A 95 0.88 2.44 16.77
C ILE A 95 2.02 2.55 17.79
N GLY A 96 3.21 2.92 17.33
CA GLY A 96 4.39 3.06 18.21
C GLY A 96 4.69 1.79 19.00
N ASN A 97 4.66 0.63 18.33
CA ASN A 97 4.83 -0.72 18.90
C ASN A 97 3.76 -1.15 19.91
N ARG A 98 2.60 -0.49 19.91
CA ARG A 98 1.43 -0.87 20.72
C ARG A 98 0.26 -1.21 19.80
N ASP A 99 -0.60 -2.13 20.23
CA ASP A 99 -1.88 -2.37 19.57
C ASP A 99 -2.83 -1.18 19.76
N MET A 100 -3.84 -1.08 18.90
CA MET A 100 -4.81 0.02 18.92
C MET A 100 -5.53 0.16 20.27
N HIS A 101 -5.92 -0.96 20.89
CA HIS A 101 -6.65 -0.93 22.17
C HIS A 101 -5.74 -0.40 23.29
N SER A 102 -4.50 -0.90 23.41
CA SER A 102 -3.54 -0.38 24.40
C SER A 102 -3.16 1.08 24.14
N TYR A 103 -3.11 1.51 22.88
CA TYR A 103 -2.84 2.91 22.54
C TYR A 103 -3.97 3.83 23.01
N LEU A 104 -5.23 3.48 22.75
CA LEU A 104 -6.39 4.29 23.12
C LEU A 104 -6.62 4.35 24.63
N THR A 105 -6.48 3.23 25.33
CA THR A 105 -6.65 3.17 26.79
C THR A 105 -5.56 3.90 27.59
N LYS A 106 -4.39 4.12 26.97
CA LYS A 106 -3.27 4.87 27.55
C LYS A 106 -2.88 6.06 26.67
N PHE A 107 -3.87 6.69 26.06
CA PHE A 107 -3.66 7.84 25.19
C PHE A 107 -2.93 8.95 25.96
N GLN A 108 -1.93 9.53 25.30
CA GLN A 108 -1.22 10.71 25.77
C GLN A 108 -1.06 11.67 24.60
N TRP A 109 -1.24 12.94 24.89
CA TRP A 109 -1.04 13.98 23.89
C TRP A 109 0.43 14.14 23.51
N GLU A 110 0.74 13.98 22.23
CA GLU A 110 2.08 14.11 21.66
C GLU A 110 2.51 15.59 21.60
N SER A 111 2.85 16.15 22.76
CA SER A 111 3.20 17.58 22.90
C SER A 111 4.41 18.02 22.09
N SER A 112 5.26 17.07 21.68
CA SER A 112 6.41 17.30 20.78
C SER A 112 5.97 17.58 19.34
N LYS A 113 4.92 16.89 18.87
CA LYS A 113 4.34 17.05 17.53
C LYS A 113 3.26 18.12 17.49
N TYR A 114 2.49 18.25 18.57
CA TYR A 114 1.34 19.15 18.70
C TYR A 114 1.51 20.02 19.95
N PRO A 115 2.28 21.12 19.88
CA PRO A 115 2.62 21.90 21.06
C PRO A 115 1.42 22.61 21.68
N LEU A 116 1.25 22.48 23.01
CA LEU A 116 0.13 23.07 23.78
C LEU A 116 0.07 24.60 23.72
N LYS A 117 1.19 25.25 23.39
CA LYS A 117 1.29 26.71 23.27
C LYS A 117 0.62 27.26 22.00
N GLN A 118 0.39 26.40 21.00
CA GLN A 118 -0.25 26.78 19.74
C GLN A 118 -1.76 26.88 19.91
N SER A 119 -2.41 27.70 19.08
CA SER A 119 -3.87 27.77 19.05
C SER A 119 -4.47 26.50 18.43
N LEU A 120 -5.72 26.19 18.79
CA LEU A 120 -6.45 25.06 18.19
C LEU A 120 -6.47 25.10 16.66
N LYS A 121 -6.59 26.28 16.06
CA LYS A 121 -6.55 26.46 14.61
C LYS A 121 -5.22 26.05 14.00
N VAL A 122 -4.11 26.45 14.62
CA VAL A 122 -2.78 26.05 14.12
C VAL A 122 -2.59 24.54 14.27
N LEU A 123 -3.07 23.95 15.36
CA LEU A 123 -3.01 22.51 15.58
C LEU A 123 -3.83 21.74 14.53
N SER A 124 -5.07 22.19 14.22
CA SER A 124 -5.90 21.56 13.18
C SER A 124 -5.27 21.66 11.79
N GLU A 125 -4.67 22.81 11.46
CA GLU A 125 -3.94 22.99 10.20
C GLU A 125 -2.72 22.07 10.08
N ILE A 126 -1.96 21.87 11.17
CA ILE A 126 -0.82 20.95 11.19
C ILE A 126 -1.30 19.52 10.93
N ILE A 127 -2.34 19.07 11.63
CA ILE A 127 -2.91 17.73 11.47
C ILE A 127 -3.44 17.56 10.03
N GLY A 128 -4.18 18.55 9.51
CA GLY A 128 -4.73 18.51 8.16
C GLY A 128 -3.65 18.43 7.07
N LYS A 129 -2.56 19.18 7.22
CA LYS A 129 -1.40 19.09 6.33
C LYS A 129 -0.75 17.70 6.38
N GLN A 130 -0.58 17.13 7.57
CA GLN A 130 -0.03 15.78 7.72
C GLN A 130 -0.91 14.72 7.06
N ILE A 131 -2.23 14.76 7.28
CA ILE A 131 -3.18 13.83 6.63
C ILE A 131 -3.08 13.95 5.11
N THR A 132 -3.08 15.17 4.58
CA THR A 132 -2.98 15.41 3.13
C THR A 132 -1.66 14.91 2.56
N GLN A 133 -0.56 15.15 3.27
CA GLN A 133 0.76 14.66 2.86
C GLN A 133 0.82 13.13 2.84
N ILE A 134 0.30 12.48 3.89
CA ILE A 134 0.22 11.01 3.96
C ILE A 134 -0.61 10.45 2.79
N ASP A 135 -1.76 11.05 2.47
CA ASP A 135 -2.62 10.61 1.36
C ASP A 135 -1.90 10.75 0.00
N ASN A 136 -1.21 11.86 -0.23
CA ASN A 136 -0.45 12.08 -1.46
C ASN A 136 0.72 11.09 -1.60
N ASP A 137 1.49 10.90 -0.54
CA ASP A 137 2.62 9.96 -0.51
C ASP A 137 2.11 8.52 -0.74
N PHE A 138 0.99 8.17 -0.11
CA PHE A 138 0.34 6.87 -0.30
C PHE A 138 -0.10 6.66 -1.75
N LYS A 139 -0.81 7.62 -2.36
CA LYS A 139 -1.26 7.56 -3.76
C LYS A 139 -0.09 7.38 -4.72
N THR A 140 0.98 8.16 -4.54
CA THR A 140 2.18 8.06 -5.40
C THR A 140 2.85 6.69 -5.25
N LYS A 141 3.04 6.20 -4.02
CA LYS A 141 3.62 4.87 -3.80
C LYS A 141 2.75 3.75 -4.36
N ALA A 142 1.43 3.82 -4.18
CA ALA A 142 0.49 2.84 -4.70
C ALA A 142 0.48 2.80 -6.23
N ALA A 143 0.49 3.97 -6.88
CA ALA A 143 0.57 4.08 -8.34
C ALA A 143 1.87 3.47 -8.87
N ASN A 144 3.01 3.80 -8.25
CA ASN A 144 4.31 3.25 -8.63
C ASN A 144 4.37 1.73 -8.47
N TYR A 145 3.85 1.20 -7.36
CA TYR A 145 3.77 -0.25 -7.13
C TYR A 145 2.91 -0.95 -8.19
N ASN A 146 1.72 -0.42 -8.49
CA ASN A 146 0.83 -0.99 -9.50
C ASN A 146 1.45 -0.95 -10.90
N ASN A 147 2.16 0.13 -11.24
CA ASN A 147 2.90 0.23 -12.50
C ASN A 147 3.97 -0.86 -12.60
N LEU A 148 4.80 -1.04 -11.57
CA LEU A 148 5.82 -2.08 -11.53
C LEU A 148 5.21 -3.49 -11.63
N LYS A 149 4.13 -3.75 -10.90
CA LYS A 149 3.38 -5.01 -10.97
C LYS A 149 2.89 -5.30 -12.39
N ASN A 150 2.34 -4.29 -13.07
CA ASN A 150 1.88 -4.42 -14.45
C ASN A 150 3.05 -4.64 -15.44
N THR A 151 4.18 -3.95 -15.23
CA THR A 151 5.40 -4.16 -16.02
C THR A 151 5.91 -5.59 -15.88
N ILE A 152 6.01 -6.12 -14.65
CA ILE A 152 6.41 -7.51 -14.39
C ILE A 152 5.45 -8.47 -15.08
N ALA A 153 4.14 -8.31 -14.90
CA ALA A 153 3.15 -9.16 -15.56
C ALA A 153 3.25 -9.12 -17.10
N SER A 154 3.61 -7.98 -17.68
CA SER A 154 3.87 -7.87 -19.11
C SER A 154 5.16 -8.57 -19.53
N ILE A 155 6.22 -8.53 -18.71
CA ILE A 155 7.47 -9.24 -18.97
C ILE A 155 7.23 -10.75 -18.90
N ASP A 156 6.51 -11.22 -17.88
CA ASP A 156 6.15 -12.64 -17.74
C ASP A 156 5.36 -13.15 -18.93
N ARG A 157 4.43 -12.35 -19.46
CA ARG A 157 3.69 -12.70 -20.70
C ARG A 157 4.57 -12.72 -21.95
N LYS A 158 5.65 -11.95 -21.99
CA LYS A 158 6.62 -11.98 -23.10
C LYS A 158 7.62 -13.13 -22.95
N SER A 159 7.93 -13.56 -21.74
CA SER A 159 8.83 -14.68 -21.46
C SER A 159 8.12 -16.04 -21.53
N THR A 160 6.79 -16.06 -21.45
CA THR A 160 5.97 -17.28 -21.53
C THR A 160 5.16 -17.32 -22.83
N GLY A 161 5.25 -18.41 -23.59
CA GLY A 161 4.50 -18.58 -24.84
C GLY A 161 5.22 -19.39 -25.91
N SER A 162 4.63 -19.44 -27.11
CA SER A 162 5.27 -20.03 -28.30
C SER A 162 6.53 -19.24 -28.68
N LEU A 163 7.55 -19.93 -29.19
CA LEU A 163 8.80 -19.31 -29.67
C LEU A 163 8.58 -18.23 -30.74
N VAL A 164 7.40 -18.20 -31.38
CA VAL A 164 7.00 -17.16 -32.35
C VAL A 164 6.82 -15.79 -31.69
N THR A 165 6.34 -15.75 -30.44
CA THR A 165 5.99 -14.51 -29.73
C THR A 165 6.79 -14.29 -28.46
N LYS A 166 7.51 -15.33 -28.03
CA LYS A 166 8.33 -15.32 -26.82
C LYS A 166 9.62 -14.53 -27.07
N ASP A 167 10.06 -13.79 -26.05
CA ASP A 167 11.41 -13.25 -26.01
C ASP A 167 12.45 -14.40 -26.01
N ILE A 168 13.31 -14.41 -27.02
CA ILE A 168 14.35 -15.44 -27.23
C ILE A 168 15.73 -15.00 -26.73
N SER A 169 15.85 -13.83 -26.07
CA SER A 169 17.13 -13.30 -25.59
C SER A 169 17.86 -14.27 -24.64
N ASP A 170 17.13 -15.13 -23.94
CA ASP A 170 17.69 -16.17 -23.07
C ASP A 170 18.15 -17.43 -23.83
N LEU A 171 17.74 -17.59 -25.09
CA LEU A 171 18.05 -18.75 -25.93
C LEU A 171 19.23 -18.50 -26.88
N VAL A 172 19.38 -17.26 -27.35
CA VAL A 172 20.40 -16.90 -28.35
C VAL A 172 21.51 -16.07 -27.73
N LYS A 173 22.73 -16.27 -28.19
CA LYS A 173 23.92 -15.51 -27.77
C LYS A 173 24.43 -14.65 -28.92
N ALA A 174 25.23 -13.64 -28.58
CA ALA A 174 25.93 -12.78 -29.53
C ALA A 174 26.73 -13.58 -30.60
N GLU A 175 27.32 -14.71 -30.19
CA GLU A 175 28.09 -15.65 -31.02
C GLU A 175 27.25 -16.35 -32.11
N ASP A 176 25.93 -16.38 -31.94
CA ASP A 176 25.02 -17.05 -32.87
C ASP A 176 24.66 -16.17 -34.07
N PHE A 177 25.00 -14.88 -33.99
CA PHE A 177 24.77 -13.89 -35.02
C PHE A 177 26.08 -13.50 -35.69
N VAL A 178 26.09 -13.42 -37.02
CA VAL A 178 27.17 -12.77 -37.74
C VAL A 178 27.12 -11.28 -37.43
N GLN A 179 28.16 -10.77 -36.77
CA GLN A 179 28.29 -9.35 -36.41
C GLN A 179 29.14 -8.62 -37.45
N ASP A 180 28.86 -7.32 -37.63
CA ASP A 180 29.67 -6.40 -38.45
C ASP A 180 29.98 -6.87 -39.88
N SER A 181 28.99 -7.48 -40.54
CA SER A 181 29.07 -7.86 -41.96
C SER A 181 28.13 -7.03 -42.82
N GLU A 182 28.64 -6.49 -43.93
CA GLU A 182 27.82 -5.77 -44.92
C GLU A 182 27.07 -6.73 -45.87
N TYR A 183 27.47 -8.01 -45.91
CA TYR A 183 27.00 -8.97 -46.90
C TYR A 183 26.24 -10.16 -46.31
N LEU A 184 26.30 -10.36 -44.99
CA LEU A 184 25.70 -11.50 -44.31
C LEU A 184 24.85 -11.03 -43.12
N GLN A 185 23.71 -11.66 -42.96
CA GLN A 185 22.82 -11.46 -41.82
C GLN A 185 22.32 -12.82 -41.32
N THR A 186 22.26 -12.98 -40.00
CA THR A 186 21.61 -14.13 -39.38
C THR A 186 20.11 -13.89 -39.24
N VAL A 187 19.30 -14.86 -39.66
CA VAL A 187 17.84 -14.85 -39.49
C VAL A 187 17.45 -15.96 -38.51
N VAL A 188 16.57 -15.64 -37.56
CA VAL A 188 15.98 -16.62 -36.64
C VAL A 188 14.64 -17.08 -37.21
N VAL A 189 14.44 -18.39 -37.32
CA VAL A 189 13.21 -18.99 -37.84
C VAL A 189 12.65 -19.97 -36.82
N VAL A 190 11.34 -19.87 -36.58
CA VAL A 190 10.61 -20.80 -35.70
C VAL A 190 9.97 -21.88 -36.56
N VAL A 191 10.38 -23.14 -36.34
CA VAL A 191 9.91 -24.30 -37.11
C VAL A 191 9.08 -25.23 -36.21
N PRO A 192 7.88 -25.67 -36.61
CA PRO A 192 7.13 -26.69 -35.89
C PRO A 192 7.95 -27.97 -35.72
N LYS A 193 7.94 -28.57 -34.52
CA LYS A 193 8.76 -29.76 -34.21
C LYS A 193 8.59 -30.93 -35.19
N LEU A 194 7.39 -31.08 -35.76
CA LEU A 194 7.09 -32.14 -36.73
C LEU A 194 7.74 -31.92 -38.11
N GLN A 195 8.11 -30.68 -38.43
CA GLN A 195 8.62 -30.27 -39.75
C GLN A 195 10.14 -30.03 -39.78
N VAL A 196 10.86 -30.26 -38.68
CA VAL A 196 12.31 -30.01 -38.59
C VAL A 196 13.09 -30.74 -39.69
N LYS A 197 12.78 -32.02 -39.94
CA LYS A 197 13.44 -32.80 -41.00
C LYS A 197 13.20 -32.25 -42.40
N GLU A 198 11.99 -31.75 -42.66
CA GLU A 198 11.66 -31.14 -43.95
C GLU A 198 12.34 -29.79 -44.13
N TRP A 199 12.39 -28.99 -43.06
CA TRP A 199 13.08 -27.71 -43.04
C TRP A 199 14.58 -27.85 -43.34
N GLU A 200 15.28 -28.76 -42.65
CA GLU A 200 16.71 -29.03 -42.85
C GLU A 200 17.03 -29.43 -44.30
N ALA A 201 16.12 -30.14 -44.97
CA ALA A 201 16.30 -30.56 -46.36
C ALA A 201 16.07 -29.44 -47.39
N LYS A 202 15.30 -28.40 -47.05
CA LYS A 202 14.82 -27.40 -48.02
C LYS A 202 15.31 -25.97 -47.77
N TYR A 203 15.75 -25.62 -46.56
CA TYR A 203 15.97 -24.23 -46.19
C TYR A 203 16.97 -23.49 -47.09
N SER A 204 17.99 -24.19 -47.60
CA SER A 204 19.02 -23.65 -48.49
C SER A 204 18.50 -23.28 -49.88
N THR A 205 17.27 -23.68 -50.23
CA THR A 205 16.65 -23.44 -51.54
C THR A 205 15.47 -22.45 -51.50
N PHE A 206 15.12 -21.91 -50.32
CA PHE A 206 13.99 -20.99 -50.21
C PHE A 206 14.25 -19.60 -50.81
N ALA A 207 15.52 -19.20 -50.88
CA ALA A 207 15.95 -17.95 -51.47
C ALA A 207 17.34 -18.11 -52.07
N ASP A 208 17.70 -17.23 -52.98
CA ASP A 208 19.06 -17.13 -53.49
C ASP A 208 20.02 -16.65 -52.38
N MET A 209 21.29 -17.06 -52.47
CA MET A 209 22.37 -16.63 -51.56
C MET A 209 22.22 -17.09 -50.10
N VAL A 210 21.47 -18.16 -49.83
CA VAL A 210 21.46 -18.82 -48.51
C VAL A 210 22.73 -19.66 -48.35
N VAL A 211 23.47 -19.44 -47.27
CA VAL A 211 24.72 -20.18 -46.98
C VAL A 211 24.40 -21.62 -46.54
N PRO A 212 24.76 -22.65 -47.33
CA PRO A 212 24.45 -24.04 -46.97
C PRO A 212 25.27 -24.52 -45.76
N GLY A 213 24.65 -25.30 -44.87
CA GLY A 213 25.32 -25.94 -43.73
C GLY A 213 25.51 -25.05 -42.50
N MET A 214 25.16 -23.77 -42.59
CA MET A 214 25.24 -22.81 -41.47
C MET A 214 23.86 -22.68 -40.81
N TYR A 215 23.51 -23.62 -39.93
CA TYR A 215 22.33 -23.50 -39.06
C TYR A 215 22.62 -24.04 -37.67
N ARG A 216 21.95 -23.48 -36.65
CA ARG A 216 22.03 -23.94 -35.26
C ARG A 216 20.62 -24.11 -34.71
N LEU A 217 20.32 -25.29 -34.18
CA LEU A 217 19.02 -25.63 -33.63
C LEU A 217 19.00 -25.40 -32.11
N TYR A 218 17.98 -24.68 -31.62
CA TYR A 218 17.68 -24.49 -30.21
C TYR A 218 16.37 -25.23 -29.90
N ILE A 219 16.39 -26.14 -28.93
CA ILE A 219 15.24 -26.98 -28.55
C ILE A 219 14.82 -26.64 -27.13
#